data_AF-A0A7S4HS62-F1
#
_entry.id   AF-A0A7S4HS62-F1
#
_cell.length_a   1.000
_cell.length_b   1.000
_cell.length_c   1.000
_cell.angle_alpha   90.00
_cell.angle_beta   90.00
_cell.angle_gamma   90.00
#
_symmetry.space_group_name_H-M   'P 1'
#
loop_
_entity.id
_entity.type
_entity.pdbx_description
1 polymer ?
#
loop_
_entity_poly.entity_id
_entity_poly.type
_entity_poly.pdbx_seq_one_letter_code
_entity_poly.pdbx_strand_id
1 'polypeptide(L)'
;RKDAIAALKAVRELHEHITPLLLVSEIRSMAADDWWLSPCYGQASVGLHFTWKHDYDAVLTVLPKIERALAPFGVRPHWGKLFTLGPDHLDAVFPRMAEYRELVTTLDPQGKFRNDFTERLIFGKDEVASSFPKPKD
;
A
#
# COMPACT_ATOMS: atom_id res chain seq x y z
N ARG A 1 -8.42 16.31 -5.75
CA ARG A 1 -7.55 15.68 -6.77
C ARG A 1 -8.36 15.43 -8.03
N LYS A 2 -7.85 15.80 -9.23
CA LYS A 2 -8.60 15.71 -10.50
C LYS A 2 -9.09 14.28 -10.83
N ASP A 3 -8.35 13.26 -10.43
CA ASP A 3 -8.67 11.86 -10.74
C ASP A 3 -9.62 11.18 -9.73
N ALA A 4 -10.09 11.87 -8.68
CA ALA A 4 -10.85 11.25 -7.59
C ALA A 4 -12.11 10.52 -8.10
N ILE A 5 -12.88 11.17 -8.98
CA ILE A 5 -14.09 10.57 -9.56
C ILE A 5 -13.76 9.37 -10.45
N ALA A 6 -12.68 9.45 -11.25
CA ALA A 6 -12.26 8.35 -12.11
C ALA A 6 -11.82 7.13 -11.28
N ALA A 7 -11.06 7.35 -10.20
CA ALA A 7 -10.64 6.30 -9.28
C ALA A 7 -11.84 5.63 -8.57
N LEU A 8 -12.81 6.43 -8.11
CA LEU A 8 -14.03 5.90 -7.49
C LEU A 8 -14.87 5.05 -8.46
N LYS A 9 -14.97 5.48 -9.72
CA LYS A 9 -15.64 4.69 -10.77
C LYS A 9 -14.91 3.37 -11.01
N ALA A 10 -13.57 3.40 -11.14
CA ALA A 10 -12.78 2.19 -11.34
C ALA A 10 -12.96 1.16 -10.22
N VAL A 11 -13.03 1.60 -8.96
CA VAL A 11 -13.32 0.72 -7.81
C VAL A 11 -14.77 0.23 -7.82
N ARG A 12 -15.72 1.08 -8.21
CA ARG A 12 -17.15 0.71 -8.27
C ARG A 12 -17.43 -0.40 -9.28
N GLU A 13 -16.69 -0.47 -10.39
CA GLU A 13 -16.79 -1.59 -11.34
C GLU A 13 -16.46 -2.95 -10.70
N LEU A 14 -15.71 -2.97 -9.59
CA LEU A 14 -15.35 -4.18 -8.85
C LEU A 14 -16.33 -4.53 -7.72
N HIS A 15 -17.49 -3.87 -7.63
CA HIS A 15 -18.41 -4.01 -6.51
C HIS A 15 -18.84 -5.46 -6.21
N GLU A 16 -19.01 -6.32 -7.22
CA GLU A 16 -19.36 -7.73 -7.02
C GLU A 16 -18.27 -8.51 -6.26
N HIS A 17 -17.01 -8.10 -6.39
CA HIS A 17 -15.89 -8.70 -5.66
C HIS A 17 -15.65 -8.05 -4.29
N ILE A 18 -15.96 -6.77 -4.15
CA ILE A 18 -15.68 -5.97 -2.94
C ILE A 18 -16.80 -6.11 -1.92
N THR A 19 -18.05 -5.88 -2.33
CA THR A 19 -19.22 -5.78 -1.43
C THR A 19 -19.41 -7.01 -0.55
N PRO A 20 -19.24 -8.27 -1.02
CA PRO A 20 -19.40 -9.45 -0.17
C PRO A 20 -18.40 -9.48 1.01
N LEU A 21 -17.23 -8.89 0.84
CA LEU A 21 -16.12 -8.89 1.80
C LEU A 21 -16.05 -7.60 2.64
N LEU A 22 -16.81 -6.56 2.29
CA LEU A 22 -16.71 -5.24 2.88
C LEU A 22 -17.62 -5.08 4.10
N LEU A 23 -17.11 -4.49 5.18
CA LEU A 23 -17.92 -3.94 6.28
C LEU A 23 -18.28 -2.49 5.98
N VAL A 24 -17.28 -1.67 5.66
CA VAL A 24 -17.47 -0.26 5.30
C VAL A 24 -16.34 0.23 4.41
N SER A 25 -16.64 1.19 3.53
CA SER A 25 -15.62 2.00 2.86
C SER A 25 -15.72 3.46 3.28
N GLU A 26 -14.58 4.09 3.50
CA GLU A 26 -14.46 5.49 3.90
C GLU A 26 -13.60 6.23 2.87
N ILE A 27 -14.09 7.39 2.41
CA ILE A 27 -13.37 8.24 1.46
C ILE A 27 -12.98 9.52 2.18
N ARG A 28 -11.70 9.86 2.16
CA ARG A 28 -11.16 11.07 2.79
C ARG A 28 -10.30 11.86 1.83
N SER A 29 -10.15 13.15 2.09
CA SER A 29 -9.13 14.01 1.48
C SER A 29 -8.04 14.36 2.50
N MET A 30 -6.80 14.39 2.06
CA MET A 30 -5.64 14.77 2.86
C MET A 30 -4.86 15.86 2.14
N ALA A 31 -4.32 16.82 2.88
CA ALA A 31 -3.39 17.80 2.36
C ALA A 31 -2.06 17.13 1.97
N ALA A 32 -1.25 17.83 1.17
CA ALA A 32 0.13 17.42 0.91
C ALA A 32 0.97 17.50 2.19
N ASP A 33 2.01 16.68 2.26
CA ASP A 33 3.04 16.75 3.28
C ASP A 33 4.45 16.53 2.68
N ASP A 34 5.48 16.74 3.50
CA ASP A 34 6.89 16.63 3.08
C ASP A 34 7.60 15.39 3.64
N TRP A 35 6.85 14.40 4.15
CA TRP A 35 7.39 13.20 4.80
C TRP A 35 7.68 12.16 3.73
N TRP A 36 8.94 11.77 3.55
CA TRP A 36 9.43 11.03 2.37
C TRP A 36 8.63 9.76 2.03
N LEU A 37 8.18 9.02 3.04
CA LEU A 37 7.39 7.80 2.86
C LEU A 37 5.89 7.99 3.13
N SER A 38 5.39 9.22 3.27
CA SER A 38 3.95 9.44 3.40
C SER A 38 3.23 9.16 2.09
N PRO A 39 2.07 8.48 2.12
CA PRO A 39 1.18 8.40 0.95
C PRO A 39 0.76 9.77 0.41
N CYS A 40 0.85 10.85 1.20
CA CYS A 40 0.53 12.22 0.82
C CYS A 40 1.76 13.08 0.47
N TYR A 41 2.94 12.46 0.32
CA TYR A 41 4.19 13.18 0.00
C TYR A 41 4.06 14.02 -1.27
N GLY A 42 4.26 15.33 -1.15
CA GLY A 42 4.29 16.29 -2.25
C GLY A 42 2.96 16.52 -2.97
N GLN A 43 1.83 15.94 -2.50
CA GLN A 43 0.53 16.12 -3.15
C GLN A 43 -0.66 15.93 -2.22
N ALA A 44 -1.71 16.73 -2.43
CA ALA A 44 -3.00 16.49 -1.81
C ALA A 44 -3.64 15.21 -2.36
N SER A 45 -4.10 14.33 -1.48
CA SER A 45 -4.52 12.97 -1.80
C SER A 45 -5.98 12.72 -1.47
N VAL A 46 -6.57 11.73 -2.16
CA VAL A 46 -7.84 11.13 -1.77
C VAL A 46 -7.57 9.69 -1.38
N GLY A 47 -7.96 9.32 -0.17
CA GLY A 47 -7.80 7.98 0.37
C GLY A 47 -9.07 7.18 0.20
N LEU A 48 -8.95 5.98 -0.36
CA LEU A 48 -10.01 4.98 -0.43
C LEU A 48 -9.71 3.93 0.63
N HIS A 49 -10.41 3.99 1.76
CA HIS A 49 -10.26 3.02 2.83
C HIS A 49 -11.33 1.94 2.72
N PHE A 50 -10.90 0.69 2.92
CA PHE A 50 -11.77 -0.46 3.08
C PHE A 50 -11.55 -1.07 4.46
N THR A 51 -12.64 -1.32 5.17
CA THR A 51 -12.68 -2.16 6.36
C THR A 51 -13.33 -3.47 5.95
N TRP A 52 -12.56 -4.55 5.96
CA TRP A 52 -12.99 -5.86 5.49
C TRP A 52 -13.62 -6.67 6.61
N LYS A 53 -14.48 -7.62 6.25
CA LYS A 53 -14.82 -8.77 7.11
C LYS A 53 -13.54 -9.57 7.39
N HIS A 54 -13.55 -10.36 8.47
CA HIS A 54 -12.39 -11.15 8.88
C HIS A 54 -12.25 -12.43 8.02
N ASP A 55 -12.08 -12.25 6.71
CA ASP A 55 -11.84 -13.30 5.72
C ASP A 55 -10.57 -12.95 4.94
N TYR A 56 -9.43 -13.27 5.55
CA TYR A 56 -8.11 -12.84 5.08
C TYR A 56 -7.79 -13.36 3.68
N ASP A 57 -8.03 -14.64 3.43
CA ASP A 57 -7.69 -15.27 2.15
C ASP A 57 -8.55 -14.69 1.03
N ALA A 58 -9.86 -14.51 1.25
CA ALA A 58 -10.71 -13.88 0.24
C ALA A 58 -10.29 -12.42 -0.04
N VAL A 59 -9.94 -11.66 1.00
CA VAL A 59 -9.43 -10.29 0.85
C VAL A 59 -8.14 -10.26 0.02
N LEU A 60 -7.20 -11.16 0.25
CA LEU A 60 -5.98 -11.23 -0.53
C LEU A 60 -6.23 -11.51 -2.03
N THR A 61 -7.32 -12.18 -2.39
CA THR A 61 -7.67 -12.39 -3.82
C THR A 61 -8.22 -11.13 -4.50
N VAL A 62 -8.82 -10.20 -3.75
CA VAL A 62 -9.43 -8.98 -4.33
C VAL A 62 -8.46 -7.80 -4.37
N LEU A 63 -7.48 -7.72 -3.46
CA LEU A 63 -6.51 -6.62 -3.41
C LEU A 63 -5.78 -6.38 -4.74
N PRO A 64 -5.24 -7.40 -5.44
CA PRO A 64 -4.59 -7.18 -6.74
C PRO A 64 -5.53 -6.61 -7.81
N LYS A 65 -6.83 -6.91 -7.74
CA LYS A 65 -7.83 -6.36 -8.68
C LYS A 65 -8.03 -4.87 -8.43
N ILE A 66 -8.18 -4.47 -7.16
CA ILE A 66 -8.32 -3.07 -6.74
C ILE A 66 -7.06 -2.28 -7.12
N GLU A 67 -5.89 -2.82 -6.79
CA GLU A 67 -4.60 -2.19 -7.06
C GLU A 67 -4.37 -1.97 -8.55
N ARG A 68 -4.70 -2.98 -9.39
CA ARG A 68 -4.62 -2.86 -10.85
C ARG A 68 -5.57 -1.81 -11.40
N ALA A 69 -6.81 -1.76 -10.91
CA ALA A 69 -7.77 -0.74 -11.31
C ALA A 69 -7.33 0.68 -10.92
N LEU A 70 -6.55 0.80 -9.83
CA LEU A 70 -6.04 2.07 -9.33
C LEU A 70 -4.65 2.46 -9.84
N ALA A 71 -3.92 1.54 -10.49
CA ALA A 71 -2.55 1.76 -10.98
C ALA A 71 -2.39 3.01 -11.86
N PRO A 72 -3.31 3.35 -12.79
CA PRO A 72 -3.22 4.56 -13.61
C PRO A 72 -3.20 5.87 -12.82
N PHE A 73 -3.60 5.84 -11.53
CA PHE A 73 -3.71 7.02 -10.68
C PHE A 73 -2.53 7.21 -9.72
N GLY A 74 -1.46 6.41 -9.87
CA GLY A 74 -0.26 6.49 -9.03
C GLY A 74 -0.54 6.13 -7.57
N VAL A 75 -1.25 5.02 -7.35
CA VAL A 75 -1.70 4.62 -6.00
C VAL A 75 -0.51 4.36 -5.07
N ARG A 76 -0.56 4.97 -3.87
CA ARG A 76 0.36 4.71 -2.77
C ARG A 76 -0.39 3.95 -1.68
N PRO A 77 0.08 2.77 -1.24
CA PRO A 77 -0.59 2.04 -0.17
C PRO A 77 -0.38 2.74 1.16
N HIS A 78 -1.30 2.51 2.09
CA HIS A 78 -1.09 2.89 3.49
C HIS A 78 -0.26 1.80 4.18
N TRP A 79 0.94 2.14 4.68
CA TRP A 79 1.89 1.16 5.24
C TRP A 79 1.32 0.26 6.33
N GLY A 80 0.40 0.77 7.16
CA GLY A 80 -0.29 0.01 8.20
C GLY A 80 -1.53 -0.79 7.76
N LYS A 81 -1.75 -1.02 6.45
CA LYS A 81 -2.92 -1.76 5.92
C LYS A 81 -2.47 -2.86 4.96
N LEU A 82 -3.41 -3.73 4.60
CA LEU A 82 -3.18 -4.77 3.60
C LEU A 82 -3.00 -4.16 2.20
N PHE A 83 -1.98 -4.63 1.49
CA PHE A 83 -1.72 -4.38 0.08
C PHE A 83 -0.82 -5.50 -0.49
N THR A 84 -0.83 -5.66 -1.81
CA THR A 84 -0.05 -6.65 -2.57
C THR A 84 0.97 -6.04 -3.53
N LEU A 85 1.10 -4.71 -3.52
CA LEU A 85 2.12 -3.96 -4.28
C LEU A 85 3.54 -4.36 -3.86
N GLY A 86 4.39 -4.66 -4.85
CA GLY A 86 5.79 -5.04 -4.66
C GLY A 86 6.76 -3.84 -4.60
N PRO A 87 8.05 -4.10 -4.30
CA PRO A 87 9.08 -3.06 -4.15
C PRO A 87 9.23 -2.17 -5.39
N ASP A 88 9.19 -2.73 -6.60
CA ASP A 88 9.31 -1.93 -7.84
C ASP A 88 8.22 -0.87 -7.98
N HIS A 89 6.97 -1.22 -7.61
CA HIS A 89 5.87 -0.26 -7.60
C HIS A 89 6.10 0.80 -6.53
N LEU A 90 6.54 0.40 -5.34
CA LEU A 90 6.82 1.34 -4.23
C LEU A 90 7.91 2.33 -4.61
N ASP A 91 8.99 1.89 -5.26
CA ASP A 91 10.06 2.74 -5.76
C ASP A 91 9.55 3.75 -6.79
N ALA A 92 8.64 3.34 -7.67
CA ALA A 92 8.04 4.23 -8.65
C ALA A 92 7.14 5.31 -8.03
N VAL A 93 6.46 5.02 -6.91
CA VAL A 93 5.46 5.94 -6.32
C VAL A 93 5.96 6.74 -5.11
N PHE A 94 7.09 6.38 -4.50
CA PHE A 94 7.75 7.09 -3.41
C PHE A 94 9.09 7.70 -3.89
N PRO A 95 9.10 8.97 -4.36
CA PRO A 95 10.26 9.56 -5.04
C PRO A 95 11.54 9.66 -4.21
N ARG A 96 11.42 9.62 -2.88
CA ARG A 96 12.54 9.74 -1.93
C ARG A 96 12.94 8.41 -1.30
N MET A 97 12.55 7.28 -1.90
CA MET A 97 12.84 5.94 -1.36
C MET A 97 14.34 5.67 -1.29
N ALA A 98 15.11 6.09 -2.31
CA ALA A 98 16.57 5.91 -2.32
C ALA A 98 17.25 6.68 -1.17
N GLU A 99 16.88 7.94 -0.96
CA GLU A 99 17.41 8.78 0.12
C GLU A 99 16.96 8.28 1.50
N TYR A 100 15.75 7.72 1.60
CA TYR A 100 15.32 7.04 2.82
C TYR A 100 16.22 5.83 3.13
N ARG A 101 16.52 4.99 2.14
CA ARG A 101 17.41 3.82 2.31
C ARG A 101 18.81 4.25 2.75
N GLU A 102 19.35 5.30 2.14
CA GLU A 102 20.66 5.87 2.50
C GLU A 102 20.66 6.38 3.95
N LEU A 103 19.63 7.16 4.33
CA LEU A 103 19.48 7.69 5.68
C LEU A 103 19.40 6.56 6.72
N VAL A 104 18.56 5.55 6.47
CA VAL A 104 18.42 4.42 7.40
C VAL A 104 19.71 3.61 7.47
N THR A 105 20.40 3.37 6.34
CA THR A 105 21.69 2.66 6.34
C THR A 105 22.77 3.43 7.10
N THR A 106 22.73 4.76 7.07
CA THR A 106 23.64 5.62 7.86
C THR A 106 23.35 5.53 9.36
N LEU A 107 22.07 5.56 9.75
CA LEU A 107 21.66 5.61 11.16
C LEU A 107 21.59 4.22 11.83
N ASP A 108 21.32 3.18 11.06
CA ASP A 108 21.20 1.79 11.51
C ASP A 108 21.96 0.86 10.54
N PRO A 109 23.31 0.93 10.52
CA PRO A 109 24.13 0.17 9.58
C PRO A 109 24.04 -1.35 9.78
N GLN A 110 23.63 -1.79 10.97
CA GLN A 110 23.42 -3.21 11.28
C GLN A 110 21.98 -3.67 11.02
N GLY A 111 21.07 -2.76 10.67
CA GLY A 111 19.67 -3.07 10.37
C GLY A 111 18.88 -3.59 11.57
N LYS A 112 19.21 -3.17 12.79
CA LYS A 112 18.57 -3.62 14.04
C LYS A 112 17.05 -3.35 14.06
N PHE A 113 16.59 -2.31 13.37
CA PHE A 113 15.17 -1.94 13.33
C PHE A 113 14.44 -2.46 12.09
N ARG A 114 15.10 -3.28 11.27
CA ARG A 114 14.49 -3.91 10.10
C ARG A 114 13.75 -5.20 10.49
N ASN A 115 12.73 -5.53 9.71
CA ASN A 115 11.94 -6.74 9.81
C ASN A 115 11.60 -7.25 8.41
N ASP A 116 11.00 -8.44 8.30
CA ASP A 116 10.65 -9.05 7.01
C ASP A 116 9.83 -8.13 6.09
N PHE A 117 8.94 -7.30 6.66
CA PHE A 117 8.14 -6.35 5.90
C PHE A 117 9.00 -5.25 5.25
N THR A 118 9.83 -4.58 6.05
CA THR A 118 10.70 -3.50 5.59
C THR A 118 11.84 -4.01 4.73
N GLU A 119 12.38 -5.20 5.02
CA GLU A 119 13.42 -5.82 4.20
C GLU A 119 12.88 -6.12 2.80
N ARG A 120 11.70 -6.75 2.70
CA ARG A 120 11.08 -7.09 1.43
C ARG A 120 10.67 -5.87 0.61
N LEU A 121 10.04 -4.88 1.25
CA LEU A 121 9.38 -3.77 0.52
C LEU A 121 10.24 -2.53 0.38
N ILE A 122 11.18 -2.30 1.30
CA ILE A 122 12.05 -1.13 1.29
C ILE A 122 13.45 -1.53 0.88
N PHE A 123 14.07 -2.57 1.43
CA PHE A 123 15.50 -2.83 1.17
C PHE A 123 15.77 -3.83 0.03
N GLY A 124 14.75 -4.53 -0.46
CA GLY A 124 14.83 -5.29 -1.70
C GLY A 124 15.84 -6.43 -1.68
N LYS A 125 15.97 -7.18 -0.57
CA LYS A 125 16.67 -8.47 -0.65
C LYS A 125 15.79 -9.47 -1.42
N ASP A 126 16.30 -9.93 -2.55
CA ASP A 126 15.84 -11.16 -3.20
C ASP A 126 15.96 -12.31 -2.19
N GLU A 127 14.85 -13.04 -2.02
CA GLU A 127 14.64 -14.18 -1.11
C GLU A 127 14.49 -13.87 0.40
N VAL A 128 13.26 -13.53 0.79
CA VAL A 128 12.67 -14.15 1.98
C VAL A 128 11.32 -14.73 1.57
N ALA A 129 11.22 -16.06 1.66
CA ALA A 129 9.99 -16.81 1.44
C ALA A 129 8.83 -16.14 2.16
N SER A 130 7.68 -16.04 1.49
CA SER A 130 6.43 -15.53 2.04
C SER A 130 6.12 -16.11 3.43
N SER A 131 6.56 -15.43 4.48
CA SER A 131 6.32 -15.76 5.88
C SER A 131 5.25 -14.83 6.46
N PHE A 132 4.12 -14.65 5.75
CA PHE A 132 2.93 -14.30 6.50
C PHE A 132 2.64 -15.47 7.45
N PRO A 133 2.66 -15.27 8.78
CA PRO A 133 2.22 -16.32 9.68
C PRO A 133 0.79 -16.67 9.27
N LYS A 134 0.57 -17.95 8.92
CA LYS A 134 -0.79 -18.45 8.77
C LYS A 134 -1.54 -18.17 10.08
N PRO A 135 -2.81 -17.74 10.01
CA PRO A 135 -3.64 -17.65 11.20
C PRO A 135 -3.51 -18.96 11.99
N LYS A 136 -3.30 -18.86 13.30
CA LYS A 136 -3.41 -20.05 14.16
C LYS A 136 -4.89 -20.44 14.17
N ASP A 137 -5.16 -21.69 13.83
CA ASP A 137 -6.47 -22.34 14.01
C ASP A 137 -6.98 -22.17 15.45
#